data_AF-A0A644WF28-F1
#
_entry.id   AF-A0A644WF28-F1
#
_cell.length_a   1.000
_cell.length_b   1.000
_cell.length_c   1.000
_cell.angle_alpha   90.00
_cell.angle_beta   90.00
_cell.angle_gamma   90.00
#
_symmetry.space_group_name_H-M   'P 1'
#
loop_
_entity.id
_entity.type
_entity.pdbx_description
1 polymer ?
#
loop_
_entity_poly.entity_id
_entity_poly.type
_entity_poly.pdbx_seq_one_letter_code
_entity_poly.pdbx_strand_id
1 'polypeptide(L)'
;MLTENEALYKRLNIPSWNAYDGTGMCAVTLERFAVPDAWKDRIIPLFDQKLYPLDSLNSDNGEHGFETAMAFLEDFPGITLYQGIDDCARHSDGTVTGPLVDLMIPWMLEHKPVVAFRSIDTDSNGLDSIWGQVTDFCTLINSAGNSGYRGYAEAIDDISWWGIGAADYISNRWVVATYESVSDYVDFSSAASLFVTTHNGGTAHVTGTSFAGPMFAKMIAKVQQYIKQEIGRTLTYDELYELCKDYAVDISTAGKDGKSGYGMFILPDPETIDLAGYKGDDNVIIKLTVGSNIMTVDGVEQTLDQPPIAMTDTQRVLVPIRAPFEAAGFTVTWDQSTKTVTISKQVGA
;
A
#
# COMPACT_ATOMS: atom_id res chain seq x y z
N MET A 1 6.58 -20.35 -11.70
CA MET A 1 6.75 -20.54 -10.25
C MET A 1 7.95 -21.44 -10.03
N LEU A 2 8.84 -21.09 -9.08
CA LEU A 2 9.89 -21.98 -8.60
C LEU A 2 9.25 -23.08 -7.74
N THR A 3 9.66 -24.33 -7.96
CA THR A 3 9.09 -25.51 -7.28
C THR A 3 9.23 -25.44 -5.75
N GLU A 4 10.29 -24.77 -5.29
CA GLU A 4 10.63 -24.55 -3.88
C GLU A 4 9.57 -23.72 -3.16
N ASN A 5 8.86 -22.85 -3.87
CA ASN A 5 7.82 -21.98 -3.32
C ASN A 5 6.42 -22.63 -3.30
N GLU A 6 6.21 -23.79 -3.95
CA GLU A 6 4.87 -24.39 -4.08
C GLU A 6 4.15 -24.58 -2.75
N ALA A 7 4.87 -25.07 -1.74
CA ALA A 7 4.30 -25.33 -0.43
C ALA A 7 3.97 -24.02 0.30
N LEU A 8 4.77 -22.97 0.11
CA LEU A 8 4.49 -21.65 0.66
C LEU A 8 3.25 -21.05 -0.01
N TYR A 9 3.18 -21.09 -1.33
CA TYR A 9 2.11 -20.45 -2.10
C TYR A 9 0.75 -21.11 -1.83
N LYS A 10 0.73 -22.44 -1.66
CA LYS A 10 -0.47 -23.17 -1.21
C LYS A 10 -0.97 -22.70 0.17
N ARG A 11 -0.07 -22.37 1.09
CA ARG A 11 -0.44 -21.87 2.44
C ARG A 11 -0.98 -20.44 2.42
N LEU A 12 -0.53 -19.63 1.46
CA LEU A 12 -1.03 -18.28 1.21
C LEU A 12 -2.26 -18.29 0.28
N ASN A 13 -2.75 -19.47 -0.12
CA ASN A 13 -3.84 -19.66 -1.08
C ASN A 13 -3.63 -19.00 -2.46
N ILE A 14 -2.38 -18.71 -2.86
CA ILE A 14 -2.06 -18.10 -4.17
C ILE A 14 -2.60 -18.91 -5.36
N PRO A 15 -2.58 -20.26 -5.38
CA PRO A 15 -3.08 -21.04 -6.51
C PRO A 15 -4.55 -20.80 -6.87
N SER A 16 -5.41 -20.46 -5.90
CA SER A 16 -6.82 -20.09 -6.15
C SER A 16 -6.96 -18.78 -6.95
N TRP A 17 -5.85 -18.04 -7.10
CA TRP A 17 -5.77 -16.75 -7.77
C TRP A 17 -4.96 -16.78 -9.07
N ASN A 18 -4.70 -17.96 -9.64
CA ASN A 18 -3.91 -18.09 -10.86
C ASN A 18 -4.58 -17.52 -12.12
N ALA A 19 -5.92 -17.42 -12.12
CA ALA A 19 -6.67 -16.73 -13.19
C ALA A 19 -6.42 -15.21 -13.18
N TYR A 20 -5.98 -14.67 -12.05
CA TYR A 20 -5.66 -13.26 -11.86
C TYR A 20 -4.14 -13.09 -11.93
N ASP A 21 -3.62 -13.08 -13.15
CA ASP A 21 -2.20 -13.07 -13.45
C ASP A 21 -1.58 -11.66 -13.59
N GLY A 22 -2.39 -10.62 -13.43
CA GLY A 22 -2.01 -9.22 -13.51
C GLY A 22 -2.14 -8.58 -14.89
N THR A 23 -2.60 -9.32 -15.89
CA THR A 23 -2.84 -8.80 -17.25
C THR A 23 -3.74 -7.55 -17.22
N GLY A 24 -3.28 -6.47 -17.86
CA GLY A 24 -4.00 -5.20 -17.93
C GLY A 24 -3.85 -4.31 -16.69
N MET A 25 -2.92 -4.65 -15.80
CA MET A 25 -2.57 -3.87 -14.62
C MET A 25 -1.07 -3.57 -14.60
N CYS A 26 -0.69 -2.60 -13.79
CA CYS A 26 0.71 -2.30 -13.52
C CYS A 26 0.93 -2.06 -12.02
N ALA A 27 2.19 -2.24 -11.63
CA ALA A 27 2.69 -2.00 -10.29
C ALA A 27 3.97 -1.16 -10.35
N VAL A 28 4.38 -0.60 -9.22
CA VAL A 28 5.62 0.15 -9.08
C VAL A 28 6.50 -0.50 -8.02
N THR A 29 7.80 -0.61 -8.29
CA THR A 29 8.84 -0.75 -7.26
C THR A 29 9.60 0.56 -7.16
N LEU A 30 9.87 1.04 -5.95
CA LEU A 30 10.75 2.20 -5.73
C LEU A 30 12.19 1.78 -5.41
N GLU A 31 12.48 0.47 -5.42
CA GLU A 31 13.86 -0.01 -5.36
C GLU A 31 14.50 0.02 -6.75
N ARG A 32 15.72 0.54 -6.81
CA ARG A 32 16.44 0.74 -8.08
C ARG A 32 17.53 -0.31 -8.27
N PHE A 33 17.59 -0.89 -9.47
CA PHE A 33 18.51 -1.95 -9.83
C PHE A 33 18.67 -2.06 -11.34
N ALA A 34 19.79 -2.65 -11.79
CA ALA A 34 19.99 -3.00 -13.20
C ALA A 34 19.03 -4.12 -13.60
N VAL A 35 18.23 -3.91 -14.64
CA VAL A 35 17.27 -4.90 -15.15
C VAL A 35 17.99 -5.87 -16.10
N PRO A 36 18.05 -7.19 -15.80
CA PRO A 36 18.60 -8.18 -16.72
C PRO A 36 17.84 -8.21 -18.05
N ASP A 37 18.52 -8.53 -19.14
CA ASP A 37 17.92 -8.57 -20.49
C ASP A 37 16.66 -9.44 -20.56
N ALA A 38 16.64 -10.57 -19.86
CA ALA A 38 15.50 -11.49 -19.81
C ALA A 38 14.22 -10.90 -19.17
N TRP A 39 14.35 -9.78 -18.45
CA TRP A 39 13.26 -9.16 -17.70
C TRP A 39 12.85 -7.78 -18.24
N LYS A 40 13.49 -7.29 -19.31
CA LYS A 40 13.22 -5.95 -19.88
C LYS A 40 11.81 -5.76 -20.43
N ASP A 41 11.11 -6.85 -20.77
CA ASP A 41 9.70 -6.78 -21.19
C ASP A 41 8.72 -6.72 -20.01
N ARG A 42 9.20 -7.02 -18.79
CA ARG A 42 8.37 -7.14 -17.59
C ARG A 42 8.68 -6.08 -16.54
N ILE A 43 9.92 -5.61 -16.50
CA ILE A 43 10.40 -4.57 -15.60
C ILE A 43 10.82 -3.38 -16.45
N ILE A 44 10.03 -2.31 -16.39
CA ILE A 44 10.21 -1.10 -17.19
C ILE A 44 10.74 0.01 -16.30
N PRO A 45 12.02 0.42 -16.46
CA PRO A 45 12.51 1.58 -15.75
C PRO A 45 11.78 2.85 -16.18
N LEU A 46 11.29 3.61 -15.21
CA LEU A 46 10.76 4.94 -15.45
C LEU A 46 11.87 5.98 -15.38
N PHE A 47 11.67 7.03 -16.18
CA PHE A 47 12.54 8.20 -16.28
C PHE A 47 13.95 7.89 -16.80
N ASP A 48 14.63 8.91 -17.35
CA ASP A 48 15.93 8.69 -17.98
C ASP A 48 16.97 8.28 -16.93
N GLN A 49 17.38 7.02 -16.98
CA GLN A 49 18.43 6.47 -16.12
C GLN A 49 19.77 7.22 -16.29
N LYS A 50 19.99 8.02 -17.35
CA LYS A 50 21.17 8.87 -17.47
C LYS A 50 21.13 10.11 -16.59
N LEU A 51 19.93 10.62 -16.29
CA LEU A 51 19.75 11.74 -15.36
C LEU A 51 19.75 11.26 -13.90
N TYR A 52 19.39 10.00 -13.67
CA TYR A 52 19.38 9.34 -12.37
C TYR A 52 20.11 7.99 -12.47
N PRO A 53 21.45 7.96 -12.56
CA PRO A 53 22.20 6.72 -12.82
C PRO A 53 21.99 5.67 -11.72
N LEU A 54 21.84 4.42 -12.15
CA LEU A 54 21.82 3.23 -11.28
C LEU A 54 23.14 3.05 -10.51
N ASP A 55 24.20 3.71 -10.98
CA ASP A 55 25.60 3.50 -10.58
C ASP A 55 26.00 4.15 -9.24
N SER A 56 25.09 4.84 -8.54
CA SER A 56 25.32 5.30 -7.16
C SER A 56 25.02 4.23 -6.10
N LEU A 57 24.53 3.06 -6.53
CA LEU A 57 24.17 1.94 -5.64
C LEU A 57 25.33 0.93 -5.63
N ASN A 58 26.15 0.99 -4.58
CA ASN A 58 27.18 0.00 -4.28
C ASN A 58 26.62 -1.43 -4.37
N SER A 59 27.49 -2.34 -4.80
CA SER A 59 27.29 -3.73 -5.27
C SER A 59 26.34 -4.67 -4.52
N ASP A 60 25.74 -4.27 -3.40
CA ASP A 60 24.82 -5.10 -2.60
C ASP A 60 23.34 -4.71 -2.77
N ASN A 61 23.04 -3.49 -3.22
CA ASN A 61 21.64 -3.01 -3.40
C ASN A 61 21.04 -3.37 -4.76
N GLY A 62 21.89 -3.65 -5.76
CA GLY A 62 21.45 -4.06 -7.09
C GLY A 62 20.72 -5.41 -7.07
N GLU A 63 21.37 -6.44 -6.52
CA GLU A 63 20.77 -7.79 -6.40
C GLU A 63 19.53 -7.76 -5.50
N HIS A 64 19.62 -7.15 -4.32
CA HIS A 64 18.49 -7.07 -3.39
C HIS A 64 17.25 -6.47 -4.05
N GLY A 65 17.35 -5.31 -4.69
CA GLY A 65 16.18 -4.68 -5.33
C GLY A 65 15.56 -5.52 -6.45
N PHE A 66 16.38 -6.30 -7.15
CA PHE A 66 15.85 -7.25 -8.14
C PHE A 66 15.22 -8.48 -7.48
N GLU A 67 15.82 -9.02 -6.42
CA GLU A 67 15.27 -10.12 -5.63
C GLU A 67 13.91 -9.75 -5.01
N THR A 68 13.75 -8.51 -4.50
CA THR A 68 12.44 -8.01 -4.03
C THR A 68 11.44 -7.87 -5.18
N ALA A 69 11.87 -7.38 -6.34
CA ALA A 69 11.03 -7.37 -7.55
C ALA A 69 10.63 -8.81 -7.98
N MET A 70 11.51 -9.79 -7.82
CA MET A 70 11.21 -11.19 -8.12
C MET A 70 10.24 -11.81 -7.12
N ALA A 71 10.35 -11.46 -5.83
CA ALA A 71 9.35 -11.85 -4.83
C ALA A 71 7.93 -11.40 -5.23
N PHE A 72 7.80 -10.24 -5.89
CA PHE A 72 6.54 -9.76 -6.49
C PHE A 72 6.16 -10.42 -7.83
N LEU A 73 7.12 -10.61 -8.74
CA LEU A 73 6.83 -11.02 -10.13
C LEU A 73 6.70 -12.53 -10.34
N GLU A 74 7.23 -13.33 -9.44
CA GLU A 74 7.17 -14.79 -9.56
C GLU A 74 5.72 -15.29 -9.47
N ASP A 75 5.31 -16.17 -10.41
CA ASP A 75 3.93 -16.67 -10.51
C ASP A 75 2.87 -15.58 -10.77
N PHE A 76 3.31 -14.43 -11.26
CA PHE A 76 2.44 -13.32 -11.60
C PHE A 76 2.78 -12.78 -12.99
N PRO A 77 2.57 -13.57 -14.07
CA PRO A 77 3.21 -13.35 -15.38
C PRO A 77 2.64 -12.18 -16.18
N GLY A 78 1.38 -11.79 -15.96
CA GLY A 78 0.67 -10.78 -16.75
C GLY A 78 0.89 -9.34 -16.29
N ILE A 79 1.40 -9.12 -15.07
CA ILE A 79 1.66 -7.76 -14.57
C ILE A 79 2.96 -7.18 -15.13
N THR A 80 2.91 -5.88 -15.47
CA THR A 80 4.09 -5.05 -15.74
C THR A 80 4.52 -4.34 -14.47
N LEU A 81 5.79 -4.46 -14.10
CA LEU A 81 6.38 -3.73 -12.99
C LEU A 81 7.18 -2.54 -13.53
N TYR A 82 6.92 -1.36 -12.98
CA TYR A 82 7.66 -0.15 -13.30
C TYR A 82 8.64 0.16 -12.18
N GLN A 83 9.90 0.46 -12.51
CA GLN A 83 10.90 0.90 -11.53
C GLN A 83 10.85 2.43 -11.44
N GLY A 84 10.28 2.92 -10.35
CA GLY A 84 10.07 4.35 -10.09
C GLY A 84 11.21 4.99 -9.29
N ILE A 85 10.95 6.22 -8.84
CA ILE A 85 11.86 7.03 -8.01
C ILE A 85 11.05 7.79 -6.96
N ASP A 86 11.63 7.97 -5.77
CA ASP A 86 11.04 8.73 -4.66
C ASP A 86 11.96 9.85 -4.13
N ASP A 87 13.05 10.13 -4.86
CA ASP A 87 13.97 11.21 -4.56
C ASP A 87 13.23 12.56 -4.47
N CYS A 88 13.46 13.29 -3.38
CA CYS A 88 12.95 14.63 -3.18
C CYS A 88 13.86 15.46 -2.28
N ALA A 89 13.78 16.79 -2.43
CA ALA A 89 14.37 17.76 -1.52
C ALA A 89 13.27 18.44 -0.72
N ARG A 90 13.45 18.51 0.61
CA ARG A 90 12.54 19.17 1.55
C ARG A 90 13.17 20.49 1.99
N HIS A 91 12.39 21.56 1.94
CA HIS A 91 12.85 22.92 2.24
C HIS A 91 12.28 23.40 3.57
N SER A 92 12.96 24.37 4.20
CA SER A 92 12.57 24.87 5.52
C SER A 92 11.23 25.63 5.53
N ASP A 93 10.71 26.01 4.36
CA ASP A 93 9.38 26.61 4.20
C ASP A 93 8.25 25.58 4.06
N GLY A 94 8.58 24.28 4.16
CA GLY A 94 7.63 23.17 4.04
C GLY A 94 7.39 22.72 2.60
N THR A 95 8.03 23.34 1.61
CA THR A 95 7.92 22.88 0.22
C THR A 95 8.76 21.64 -0.04
N VAL A 96 8.26 20.79 -0.93
CA VAL A 96 8.96 19.59 -1.42
C VAL A 96 9.11 19.72 -2.93
N THR A 97 10.33 19.49 -3.42
CA THR A 97 10.68 19.60 -4.84
C THR A 97 11.46 18.37 -5.29
N GLY A 98 11.55 18.15 -6.59
CA GLY A 98 12.37 17.10 -7.15
C GLY A 98 11.55 15.93 -7.69
N PRO A 99 12.23 14.86 -8.12
CA PRO A 99 11.66 13.86 -9.01
C PRO A 99 10.40 13.17 -8.51
N LEU A 100 10.26 12.95 -7.20
CA LEU A 100 9.02 12.44 -6.61
C LEU A 100 7.80 13.29 -7.02
N VAL A 101 7.88 14.60 -6.79
CA VAL A 101 6.75 15.53 -7.02
C VAL A 101 6.65 15.91 -8.49
N ASP A 102 7.78 16.09 -9.16
CA ASP A 102 7.84 16.61 -10.52
C ASP A 102 7.57 15.53 -11.60
N LEU A 103 7.82 14.25 -11.28
CA LEU A 103 7.76 13.15 -12.24
C LEU A 103 6.93 11.97 -11.74
N MET A 104 7.26 11.43 -10.56
CA MET A 104 6.68 10.16 -10.10
C MET A 104 5.19 10.27 -9.79
N ILE A 105 4.78 11.24 -8.96
CA ILE A 105 3.37 11.44 -8.61
C ILE A 105 2.51 11.74 -9.85
N PRO A 106 2.89 12.67 -10.75
CA PRO A 106 2.18 12.86 -12.01
C PRO A 106 2.03 11.58 -12.84
N TRP A 107 3.09 10.79 -12.94
CA TRP A 107 3.05 9.52 -13.65
C TRP A 107 2.08 8.53 -13.00
N MET A 108 2.08 8.40 -11.67
CA MET A 108 1.15 7.53 -10.94
C MET A 108 -0.30 7.98 -11.10
N LEU A 109 -0.58 9.29 -11.04
CA LEU A 109 -1.92 9.85 -11.25
C LEU A 109 -2.47 9.53 -12.66
N GLU A 110 -1.59 9.56 -13.66
CA GLU A 110 -1.94 9.23 -15.05
C GLU A 110 -2.14 7.73 -15.26
N HIS A 111 -1.22 6.90 -14.77
CA HIS A 111 -1.15 5.46 -15.12
C HIS A 111 -1.89 4.56 -14.12
N LYS A 112 -2.19 5.07 -12.93
CA LYS A 112 -2.94 4.40 -11.86
C LYS A 112 -2.45 2.97 -11.54
N PRO A 113 -1.17 2.79 -11.16
CA PRO A 113 -0.69 1.48 -10.71
C PRO A 113 -1.49 1.03 -9.49
N VAL A 114 -1.82 -0.26 -9.43
CA VAL A 114 -2.68 -0.79 -8.34
C VAL A 114 -1.94 -0.98 -7.03
N VAL A 115 -0.61 -1.09 -7.10
CA VAL A 115 0.25 -1.25 -5.94
C VAL A 115 1.61 -0.64 -6.23
N ALA A 116 2.19 0.00 -5.22
CA ALA A 116 3.59 0.40 -5.22
C ALA A 116 4.23 -0.17 -3.96
N PHE A 117 5.43 -0.71 -4.08
CA PHE A 117 6.13 -1.29 -2.93
C PHE A 117 7.59 -0.87 -2.88
N ARG A 118 8.15 -0.88 -1.67
CA ARG A 118 9.58 -0.76 -1.43
C ARG A 118 9.99 -1.45 -0.13
N SER A 119 11.28 -1.74 -0.05
CA SER A 119 11.90 -2.38 1.12
C SER A 119 13.12 -1.58 1.57
N ILE A 120 12.93 -0.28 1.78
CA ILE A 120 13.99 0.67 2.13
C ILE A 120 13.55 1.42 3.39
N ASP A 121 14.52 1.72 4.25
CA ASP A 121 14.34 2.66 5.35
C ASP A 121 14.62 4.09 4.86
N THR A 122 13.57 4.89 4.73
CA THR A 122 13.65 6.29 4.29
C THR A 122 12.84 7.16 5.22
N ASP A 123 13.39 8.31 5.62
CA ASP A 123 12.64 9.35 6.30
C ASP A 123 11.37 9.68 5.48
N SER A 124 10.18 9.62 6.08
CA SER A 124 8.90 9.92 5.45
C SER A 124 8.29 11.26 5.89
N ASN A 125 8.92 11.96 6.83
CA ASN A 125 8.36 13.13 7.48
C ASN A 125 7.94 14.21 6.46
N GLY A 126 6.65 14.53 6.47
CA GLY A 126 6.06 15.58 5.63
C GLY A 126 5.77 15.16 4.19
N LEU A 127 5.80 13.87 3.87
CA LEU A 127 5.44 13.34 2.55
C LEU A 127 4.00 12.83 2.48
N ASP A 128 3.25 12.82 3.59
CA ASP A 128 1.90 12.24 3.66
C ASP A 128 0.93 12.86 2.65
N SER A 129 0.99 14.17 2.47
CA SER A 129 0.13 14.88 1.50
C SER A 129 0.54 14.63 0.04
N ILE A 130 1.76 14.18 -0.19
CA ILE A 130 2.29 13.86 -1.52
C ILE A 130 1.86 12.43 -1.88
N TRP A 131 2.16 11.47 -1.02
CA TRP A 131 1.76 10.06 -1.22
C TRP A 131 0.25 9.85 -1.12
N GLY A 132 -0.45 10.60 -0.26
CA GLY A 132 -1.91 10.55 -0.12
C GLY A 132 -2.70 10.93 -1.38
N GLN A 133 -2.05 11.51 -2.40
CA GLN A 133 -2.68 11.79 -3.69
C GLN A 133 -2.96 10.53 -4.52
N VAL A 134 -2.20 9.45 -4.28
CA VAL A 134 -2.29 8.22 -5.10
C VAL A 134 -3.00 7.08 -4.39
N THR A 135 -3.32 7.21 -3.10
CA THR A 135 -3.90 6.15 -2.27
C THR A 135 -5.32 5.74 -2.66
N ASP A 136 -6.01 6.50 -3.52
CA ASP A 136 -7.33 6.14 -4.05
C ASP A 136 -7.30 4.94 -5.00
N PHE A 137 -6.15 4.70 -5.63
CA PHE A 137 -5.99 3.65 -6.64
C PHE A 137 -4.74 2.79 -6.43
N CYS A 138 -3.74 3.30 -5.71
CA CYS A 138 -2.47 2.63 -5.48
C CYS A 138 -2.31 2.31 -4.00
N THR A 139 -2.27 1.03 -3.66
CA THR A 139 -1.86 0.61 -2.31
C THR A 139 -0.35 0.77 -2.19
N LEU A 140 0.10 1.63 -1.28
CA LEU A 140 1.52 1.85 -1.03
C LEU A 140 1.97 0.92 0.11
N ILE A 141 3.00 0.12 -0.13
CA ILE A 141 3.47 -0.92 0.79
C ILE A 141 4.94 -0.70 1.13
N ASN A 142 5.26 -0.66 2.41
CA ASN A 142 6.63 -0.62 2.87
C ASN A 142 6.91 -1.75 3.86
N SER A 143 8.07 -2.39 3.70
CA SER A 143 8.54 -3.40 4.64
C SER A 143 8.85 -2.79 6.02
N ALA A 144 8.40 -3.41 7.11
CA ALA A 144 8.45 -2.81 8.45
C ALA A 144 9.86 -2.70 9.06
N GLY A 145 10.82 -3.50 8.60
CA GLY A 145 12.22 -3.49 9.06
C GLY A 145 12.63 -4.74 9.84
N ASN A 146 13.95 -4.90 10.02
CA ASN A 146 14.56 -6.11 10.61
C ASN A 146 15.32 -5.82 11.91
N SER A 147 14.92 -4.78 12.66
CA SER A 147 15.66 -4.25 13.80
C SER A 147 15.05 -4.62 15.16
N GLY A 148 14.03 -5.47 15.20
CA GLY A 148 13.33 -5.80 16.44
C GLY A 148 12.82 -4.56 17.17
N TYR A 149 13.00 -4.51 18.49
CA TYR A 149 12.65 -3.35 19.31
C TYR A 149 13.62 -2.15 19.18
N ARG A 150 14.64 -2.22 18.32
CA ARG A 150 15.65 -1.15 18.19
C ARG A 150 15.24 -0.07 17.19
N GLY A 151 14.25 -0.34 16.35
CA GLY A 151 13.77 0.56 15.31
C GLY A 151 12.93 -0.18 14.29
N TYR A 152 12.32 0.56 13.39
CA TYR A 152 11.53 0.11 12.25
C TYR A 152 11.80 1.06 11.08
N ALA A 153 11.38 0.71 9.87
CA ALA A 153 11.59 1.57 8.71
C ALA A 153 10.73 2.83 8.82
N GLU A 154 11.32 4.02 8.94
CA GLU A 154 10.60 5.29 9.16
C GLU A 154 9.58 5.61 8.05
N ALA A 155 9.73 4.96 6.90
CA ALA A 155 8.81 5.02 5.78
C ALA A 155 7.35 4.69 6.15
N ILE A 156 7.10 3.85 7.17
CA ILE A 156 5.74 3.46 7.59
C ILE A 156 5.10 4.46 8.58
N ASP A 157 5.83 5.50 9.01
CA ASP A 157 5.23 6.57 9.82
C ASP A 157 4.19 7.36 9.02
N ASP A 158 4.37 7.44 7.70
CA ASP A 158 3.40 8.01 6.78
C ASP A 158 2.24 7.03 6.59
N ILE A 159 1.06 7.42 7.09
CA ILE A 159 -0.16 6.59 7.09
C ILE A 159 -0.63 6.21 5.67
N SER A 160 -0.08 6.82 4.63
CA SER A 160 -0.33 6.42 3.24
C SER A 160 0.32 5.07 2.91
N TRP A 161 1.36 4.67 3.66
CA TRP A 161 2.14 3.45 3.48
C TRP A 161 1.71 2.38 4.48
N TRP A 162 1.36 1.19 3.97
CA TRP A 162 1.08 0.04 4.82
C TRP A 162 2.38 -0.60 5.27
N GLY A 163 2.55 -0.72 6.60
CA GLY A 163 3.69 -1.40 7.19
C GLY A 163 3.51 -2.92 7.16
N ILE A 164 4.36 -3.62 6.43
CA ILE A 164 4.28 -5.08 6.29
C ILE A 164 5.40 -5.77 7.07
N GLY A 165 5.00 -6.51 8.10
CA GLY A 165 5.86 -7.35 8.91
C GLY A 165 6.14 -8.73 8.30
N ALA A 166 7.15 -9.40 8.83
CA ALA A 166 7.63 -10.70 8.40
C ALA A 166 7.11 -11.84 9.28
N ALA A 167 6.64 -12.91 8.65
CA ALA A 167 6.30 -14.15 9.30
C ALA A 167 6.86 -15.37 8.54
N ASP A 168 7.20 -16.39 9.32
CA ASP A 168 7.71 -17.69 8.87
C ASP A 168 6.72 -18.80 9.20
N TYR A 169 6.68 -19.84 8.37
CA TYR A 169 5.87 -21.03 8.63
C TYR A 169 6.71 -22.12 9.31
N ILE A 170 6.54 -22.28 10.63
CA ILE A 170 7.35 -23.18 11.46
C ILE A 170 6.42 -24.08 12.27
N SER A 171 6.70 -25.39 12.27
CA SER A 171 5.93 -26.38 13.06
C SER A 171 4.42 -26.32 12.82
N ASN A 172 4.01 -26.27 11.55
CA ASN A 172 2.61 -26.23 11.10
C ASN A 172 1.80 -24.99 11.51
N ARG A 173 2.47 -23.87 11.78
CA ARG A 173 1.82 -22.58 12.04
C ARG A 173 2.67 -21.41 11.54
N TRP A 174 2.00 -20.28 11.31
CA TRP A 174 2.68 -19.00 11.10
C TRP A 174 3.20 -18.46 12.43
N VAL A 175 4.41 -17.92 12.40
CA VAL A 175 5.09 -17.32 13.55
C VAL A 175 5.76 -16.03 13.08
N VAL A 176 5.59 -14.95 13.83
CA VAL A 176 6.28 -13.69 13.55
C VAL A 176 7.80 -13.91 13.57
N ALA A 177 8.49 -13.40 12.56
CA ALA A 177 9.94 -13.53 12.44
C ALA A 177 10.65 -12.92 13.66
N THR A 178 11.78 -13.50 14.06
CA THR A 178 12.49 -13.04 15.27
C THR A 178 13.14 -11.67 15.10
N TYR A 179 13.47 -11.30 13.86
CA TYR A 179 14.06 -10.00 13.52
C TYR A 179 13.02 -8.90 13.27
N GLU A 180 11.73 -9.25 13.21
CA GLU A 180 10.64 -8.31 12.89
C GLU A 180 10.68 -7.08 13.78
N SER A 181 10.73 -5.92 13.15
CA SER A 181 10.64 -4.62 13.81
C SER A 181 9.30 -4.43 14.53
N VAL A 182 9.29 -3.66 15.61
CA VAL A 182 8.08 -3.42 16.41
C VAL A 182 7.66 -1.96 16.31
N SER A 183 6.43 -1.71 15.86
CA SER A 183 5.82 -0.39 15.71
C SER A 183 4.30 -0.46 15.62
N ASP A 184 3.59 0.55 16.11
CA ASP A 184 2.12 0.67 15.96
C ASP A 184 1.68 0.88 14.49
N TYR A 185 2.66 1.22 13.64
CA TYR A 185 2.52 1.39 12.20
C TYR A 185 2.68 0.09 11.39
N VAL A 186 2.90 -1.06 12.06
CA VAL A 186 2.78 -2.36 11.38
C VAL A 186 1.29 -2.67 11.20
N ASP A 187 0.86 -2.85 9.96
CA ASP A 187 -0.55 -3.08 9.60
C ASP A 187 -0.88 -4.56 9.45
N PHE A 188 -0.03 -5.30 8.74
CA PHE A 188 -0.22 -6.73 8.47
C PHE A 188 1.13 -7.45 8.41
N SER A 189 1.09 -8.78 8.40
CA SER A 189 2.24 -9.63 8.17
C SER A 189 2.11 -10.43 6.87
N SER A 190 3.24 -10.76 6.27
CA SER A 190 3.33 -11.62 5.09
C SER A 190 4.52 -12.58 5.18
N ALA A 191 4.56 -13.55 4.28
CA ALA A 191 5.63 -14.53 4.23
C ALA A 191 6.96 -13.88 3.83
N ALA A 192 7.99 -14.07 4.65
CA ALA A 192 9.28 -13.41 4.49
C ALA A 192 10.41 -14.32 4.02
N SER A 193 10.19 -15.64 4.00
CA SER A 193 11.17 -16.66 3.64
C SER A 193 10.72 -17.40 2.39
N LEU A 194 11.35 -17.11 1.26
CA LEU A 194 11.00 -17.67 -0.05
C LEU A 194 12.22 -17.78 -0.95
N PHE A 195 12.05 -18.50 -2.06
CA PHE A 195 13.05 -18.56 -3.11
C PHE A 195 12.73 -17.53 -4.19
N VAL A 196 13.75 -16.93 -4.78
CA VAL A 196 13.60 -15.96 -5.88
C VAL A 196 14.62 -16.23 -6.97
N THR A 197 14.34 -15.74 -8.18
CA THR A 197 15.30 -15.76 -9.29
C THR A 197 16.35 -14.68 -9.07
N THR A 198 17.63 -14.99 -9.26
CA THR A 198 18.74 -14.01 -9.15
C THR A 198 19.03 -13.35 -10.50
N HIS A 199 19.80 -12.26 -10.53
CA HIS A 199 20.18 -11.57 -11.78
C HIS A 199 20.76 -12.50 -12.84
N ASN A 200 21.51 -13.51 -12.41
CA ASN A 200 22.18 -14.47 -13.29
C ASN A 200 21.27 -15.64 -13.72
N GLY A 201 19.98 -15.57 -13.42
CA GLY A 201 19.01 -16.63 -13.73
C GLY A 201 19.10 -17.86 -12.81
N GLY A 202 19.83 -17.74 -11.69
CA GLY A 202 19.87 -18.76 -10.65
C GLY A 202 18.71 -18.63 -9.68
N THR A 203 18.80 -19.35 -8.57
CA THR A 203 17.80 -19.31 -7.50
C THR A 203 18.49 -19.03 -6.17
N ALA A 204 17.97 -18.07 -5.41
CA ALA A 204 18.41 -17.74 -4.06
C ALA A 204 17.29 -17.97 -3.05
N HIS A 205 17.64 -18.47 -1.86
CA HIS A 205 16.75 -18.45 -0.70
C HIS A 205 16.95 -17.12 0.01
N VAL A 206 15.88 -16.34 0.13
CA VAL A 206 15.89 -15.01 0.72
C VAL A 206 15.01 -14.94 1.95
N THR A 207 15.42 -14.11 2.91
CA THR A 207 14.72 -13.91 4.18
C THR A 207 14.75 -12.46 4.60
N GLY A 208 13.64 -11.91 5.08
CA GLY A 208 13.57 -10.55 5.61
C GLY A 208 12.21 -9.89 5.36
N THR A 209 11.89 -8.84 6.11
CA THR A 209 10.70 -8.01 5.79
C THR A 209 10.73 -7.51 4.36
N SER A 210 11.93 -7.30 3.80
CA SER A 210 12.15 -6.93 2.41
C SER A 210 11.44 -7.79 1.37
N PHE A 211 11.13 -9.04 1.72
CA PHE A 211 10.42 -9.97 0.83
C PHE A 211 8.96 -10.18 1.25
N ALA A 212 8.62 -9.89 2.51
CA ALA A 212 7.25 -9.88 3.00
C ALA A 212 6.42 -8.77 2.32
N GLY A 213 6.96 -7.55 2.21
CA GLY A 213 6.31 -6.43 1.53
C GLY A 213 5.91 -6.76 0.08
N PRO A 214 6.87 -7.13 -0.80
CA PRO A 214 6.56 -7.54 -2.18
C PRO A 214 5.63 -8.76 -2.29
N MET A 215 5.73 -9.73 -1.37
CA MET A 215 4.81 -10.87 -1.35
C MET A 215 3.37 -10.41 -1.04
N PHE A 216 3.21 -9.51 -0.07
CA PHE A 216 1.91 -8.91 0.24
C PHE A 216 1.39 -8.10 -0.94
N ALA A 217 2.24 -7.27 -1.56
CA ALA A 217 1.90 -6.49 -2.75
C ALA A 217 1.38 -7.36 -3.91
N LYS A 218 1.97 -8.55 -4.12
CA LYS A 218 1.48 -9.52 -5.11
C LYS A 218 0.05 -9.98 -4.79
N MET A 219 -0.20 -10.35 -3.53
CA MET A 219 -1.53 -10.79 -3.09
C MET A 219 -2.56 -9.67 -3.28
N ILE A 220 -2.21 -8.43 -2.93
CA ILE A 220 -3.06 -7.26 -3.14
C ILE A 220 -3.36 -7.02 -4.63
N ALA A 221 -2.35 -7.07 -5.49
CA ALA A 221 -2.56 -6.86 -6.93
C ALA A 221 -3.48 -7.92 -7.54
N LYS A 222 -3.42 -9.17 -7.07
CA LYS A 222 -4.34 -10.25 -7.47
C LYS A 222 -5.78 -9.97 -7.00
N VAL A 223 -5.95 -9.55 -5.75
CA VAL A 223 -7.26 -9.12 -5.21
C VAL A 223 -7.83 -7.98 -6.05
N GLN A 224 -7.04 -6.93 -6.29
CA GLN A 224 -7.47 -5.78 -7.06
C GLN A 224 -7.84 -6.13 -8.51
N GLN A 225 -7.17 -7.10 -9.13
CA GLN A 225 -7.54 -7.58 -10.46
C GLN A 225 -8.92 -8.23 -10.48
N TYR A 226 -9.16 -9.16 -9.56
CA TYR A 226 -10.44 -9.86 -9.43
C TYR A 226 -11.57 -8.86 -9.21
N ILE A 227 -11.42 -7.99 -8.22
CA ILE A 227 -12.44 -6.99 -7.90
C ILE A 227 -12.72 -6.11 -9.13
N LYS A 228 -11.68 -5.62 -9.81
CA LYS A 228 -11.86 -4.81 -11.02
C LYS A 228 -12.59 -5.54 -12.14
N GLN A 229 -12.38 -6.85 -12.31
CA GLN A 229 -13.10 -7.65 -13.29
C GLN A 229 -14.57 -7.86 -12.90
N GLU A 230 -14.86 -8.02 -11.61
CA GLU A 230 -16.21 -8.33 -11.12
C GLU A 230 -17.10 -7.11 -10.90
N ILE A 231 -16.53 -5.96 -10.51
CA ILE A 231 -17.28 -4.75 -10.15
C ILE A 231 -16.87 -3.50 -10.96
N GLY A 232 -15.89 -3.61 -11.84
CA GLY A 232 -15.48 -2.52 -12.76
C GLY A 232 -14.51 -1.48 -12.18
N ARG A 233 -14.15 -1.58 -10.90
CA ARG A 233 -13.17 -0.71 -10.22
C ARG A 233 -12.32 -1.51 -9.22
N THR A 234 -11.21 -0.95 -8.79
CA THR A 234 -10.47 -1.45 -7.62
C THR A 234 -11.19 -1.10 -6.32
N LEU A 235 -10.91 -1.84 -5.25
CA LEU A 235 -11.27 -1.42 -3.90
C LEU A 235 -10.50 -0.15 -3.54
N THR A 236 -11.16 0.73 -2.78
CA THR A 236 -10.51 1.88 -2.16
C THR A 236 -9.52 1.41 -1.08
N TYR A 237 -8.72 2.34 -0.58
CA TYR A 237 -7.83 2.09 0.56
C TYR A 237 -8.56 1.41 1.73
N ASP A 238 -9.67 2.01 2.21
CA ASP A 238 -10.39 1.52 3.40
C ASP A 238 -11.08 0.18 3.13
N GLU A 239 -11.69 0.00 1.96
CA GLU A 239 -12.36 -1.25 1.59
C GLU A 239 -11.36 -2.42 1.52
N LEU A 240 -10.19 -2.18 0.92
CA LEU A 240 -9.13 -3.18 0.84
C LEU A 240 -8.52 -3.46 2.21
N TYR A 241 -8.33 -2.43 3.05
CA TYR A 241 -7.77 -2.58 4.39
C TYR A 241 -8.67 -3.45 5.28
N GLU A 242 -9.99 -3.22 5.25
CA GLU A 242 -10.96 -4.04 5.98
C GLU A 242 -11.04 -5.46 5.41
N LEU A 243 -10.99 -5.64 4.09
CA LEU A 243 -10.88 -6.98 3.50
C LEU A 243 -9.63 -7.71 4.01
N CYS A 244 -8.47 -7.04 4.02
CA CYS A 244 -7.23 -7.66 4.48
C CYS A 244 -7.31 -8.05 5.96
N LYS A 245 -7.96 -7.22 6.78
CA LYS A 245 -8.19 -7.46 8.20
C LYS A 245 -9.14 -8.62 8.45
N ASP A 246 -10.23 -8.75 7.68
CA ASP A 246 -11.18 -9.86 7.81
C ASP A 246 -10.55 -11.23 7.53
N TYR A 247 -9.52 -11.27 6.67
CA TYR A 247 -8.79 -12.49 6.31
C TYR A 247 -7.38 -12.57 6.91
N ALA A 248 -7.04 -11.66 7.84
CA ALA A 248 -5.82 -11.74 8.60
C ALA A 248 -5.96 -12.78 9.74
N VAL A 249 -4.94 -13.61 9.90
CA VAL A 249 -4.85 -14.59 10.98
C VAL A 249 -3.94 -14.04 12.07
N ASP A 250 -4.45 -13.89 13.29
CA ASP A 250 -3.63 -13.52 14.45
C ASP A 250 -2.49 -14.53 14.65
N ILE A 251 -1.24 -14.05 14.61
CA ILE A 251 -0.02 -14.86 14.77
C ILE A 251 0.83 -14.42 15.97
N SER A 252 0.32 -13.47 16.74
CA SER A 252 0.95 -12.90 17.92
C SER A 252 -0.14 -12.65 18.98
N THR A 253 -0.51 -11.39 19.25
CA THR A 253 -1.61 -11.03 20.15
C THR A 253 -2.90 -11.00 19.35
N ALA A 254 -4.04 -11.25 20.00
CA ALA A 254 -5.33 -11.13 19.33
C ALA A 254 -5.63 -9.67 18.98
N GLY A 255 -5.98 -9.40 17.72
CA GLY A 255 -6.20 -8.06 17.19
C GLY A 255 -4.90 -7.33 16.83
N LYS A 256 -4.98 -6.04 16.49
CA LYS A 256 -3.80 -5.27 16.06
C LYS A 256 -2.76 -5.22 17.18
N ASP A 257 -1.55 -5.67 16.87
CA ASP A 257 -0.37 -5.45 17.70
C ASP A 257 0.80 -4.89 16.90
N GLY A 258 1.76 -4.26 17.58
CA GLY A 258 2.87 -3.60 16.90
C GLY A 258 3.91 -4.53 16.29
N LYS A 259 3.74 -5.86 16.36
CA LYS A 259 4.69 -6.84 15.84
C LYS A 259 4.17 -7.56 14.60
N SER A 260 2.89 -7.92 14.57
CA SER A 260 2.26 -8.57 13.41
C SER A 260 1.21 -7.73 12.72
N GLY A 261 0.91 -6.53 13.23
CA GLY A 261 -0.27 -5.78 12.83
C GLY A 261 -1.53 -6.57 13.18
N TYR A 262 -2.50 -6.61 12.26
CA TYR A 262 -3.67 -7.50 12.33
C TYR A 262 -3.36 -8.98 12.09
N GLY A 263 -2.11 -9.32 11.82
CA GLY A 263 -1.65 -10.70 11.66
C GLY A 263 -1.31 -11.07 10.22
N MET A 264 -1.18 -12.38 9.97
CA MET A 264 -0.81 -12.93 8.67
C MET A 264 -1.99 -12.85 7.71
N PHE A 265 -1.88 -12.05 6.65
CA PHE A 265 -2.89 -12.04 5.59
C PHE A 265 -2.78 -13.30 4.73
N ILE A 266 -3.88 -14.04 4.64
CA ILE A 266 -4.02 -15.21 3.76
C ILE A 266 -5.07 -14.86 2.73
N LEU A 267 -4.78 -15.09 1.44
CA LEU A 267 -5.76 -14.83 0.41
C LEU A 267 -7.02 -15.68 0.66
N PRO A 268 -8.21 -15.09 0.66
CA PRO A 268 -9.45 -15.86 0.67
C PRO A 268 -9.62 -16.60 -0.65
N ASP A 269 -10.56 -17.54 -0.71
CA ASP A 269 -11.02 -18.00 -2.02
C ASP A 269 -11.79 -16.85 -2.69
N PRO A 270 -11.55 -16.52 -3.98
CA PRO A 270 -12.17 -15.35 -4.61
C PRO A 270 -13.71 -15.34 -4.47
N GLU A 271 -14.32 -16.52 -4.58
CA GLU A 271 -15.77 -16.72 -4.50
C GLU A 271 -16.37 -16.44 -3.11
N THR A 272 -15.55 -16.38 -2.05
CA THR A 272 -16.03 -16.08 -0.69
C THR A 272 -16.06 -14.59 -0.36
N ILE A 273 -15.50 -13.74 -1.25
CA ILE A 273 -15.53 -12.29 -1.06
C ILE A 273 -16.95 -11.78 -1.32
N ASP A 274 -17.52 -11.06 -0.36
CA ASP A 274 -18.83 -10.41 -0.51
C ASP A 274 -18.74 -9.19 -1.43
N LEU A 275 -18.86 -9.43 -2.74
CA LEU A 275 -18.83 -8.38 -3.75
C LEU A 275 -20.01 -7.41 -3.63
N ALA A 276 -21.14 -7.80 -3.02
CA ALA A 276 -22.30 -6.93 -2.94
C ALA A 276 -22.03 -5.72 -2.03
N GLY A 277 -21.21 -5.88 -0.99
CA GLY A 277 -20.76 -4.80 -0.12
C GLY A 277 -19.95 -3.71 -0.85
N TYR A 278 -19.32 -4.06 -1.98
CA TYR A 278 -18.46 -3.15 -2.76
C TYR A 278 -19.11 -2.62 -4.04
N LYS A 279 -20.17 -3.29 -4.52
CA LYS A 279 -20.95 -2.91 -5.72
C LYS A 279 -21.82 -1.67 -5.54
N GLY A 280 -21.76 -1.01 -4.38
CA GLY A 280 -22.59 0.16 -4.08
C GLY A 280 -22.18 1.39 -4.88
N ASP A 281 -23.12 1.92 -5.66
CA ASP A 281 -23.13 3.29 -6.23
C ASP A 281 -23.26 4.39 -5.15
N ASP A 282 -23.23 4.03 -3.86
CA ASP A 282 -23.53 4.89 -2.71
C ASP A 282 -22.30 5.28 -1.86
N ASN A 283 -21.11 4.75 -2.17
CA ASN A 283 -19.88 5.12 -1.47
C ASN A 283 -19.30 6.41 -2.07
N VAL A 284 -19.62 7.55 -1.45
CA VAL A 284 -19.02 8.85 -1.76
C VAL A 284 -17.67 8.95 -1.06
N ILE A 285 -16.58 9.13 -1.80
CA ILE A 285 -15.23 9.36 -1.24
C ILE A 285 -15.08 10.85 -0.94
N ILE A 286 -14.83 11.18 0.33
CA ILE A 286 -14.65 12.57 0.77
C ILE A 286 -13.27 12.74 1.38
N LYS A 287 -12.40 13.53 0.73
CA LYS A 287 -11.07 13.84 1.26
C LYS A 287 -10.98 15.27 1.77
N LEU A 288 -10.42 15.40 2.97
CA LEU A 288 -10.23 16.66 3.69
C LEU A 288 -8.76 16.78 4.07
N THR A 289 -8.10 17.83 3.62
CA THR A 289 -6.68 18.08 3.96
C THR A 289 -6.57 19.16 5.02
N VAL A 290 -5.84 18.90 6.10
CA VAL A 290 -5.61 19.87 7.19
C VAL A 290 -5.03 21.16 6.62
N GLY A 291 -5.63 22.29 6.99
CA GLY A 291 -5.24 23.62 6.50
C GLY A 291 -5.71 23.98 5.09
N SER A 292 -6.34 23.05 4.36
CA SER A 292 -6.90 23.31 3.03
C SER A 292 -8.38 23.66 3.10
N ASN A 293 -8.77 24.74 2.39
CA ASN A 293 -10.18 25.08 2.16
C ASN A 293 -10.79 24.31 0.99
N ILE A 294 -10.09 23.33 0.44
CA ILE A 294 -10.58 22.47 -0.63
C ILE A 294 -10.72 21.06 -0.07
N MET A 295 -11.93 20.50 -0.19
CA MET A 295 -12.18 19.07 -0.09
C MET A 295 -12.40 18.48 -1.48
N THR A 296 -12.22 17.17 -1.65
CA THR A 296 -12.68 16.47 -2.86
C THR A 296 -13.81 15.52 -2.51
N VAL A 297 -14.80 15.45 -3.40
CA VAL A 297 -15.93 14.52 -3.36
C VAL A 297 -15.88 13.72 -4.65
N ASP A 298 -15.56 12.43 -4.56
CA ASP A 298 -15.30 11.56 -5.71
C ASP A 298 -14.30 12.18 -6.70
N GLY A 299 -13.25 12.81 -6.16
CA GLY A 299 -12.21 13.50 -6.91
C GLY A 299 -12.60 14.88 -7.45
N VAL A 300 -13.82 15.36 -7.24
CA VAL A 300 -14.27 16.70 -7.64
C VAL A 300 -14.06 17.69 -6.50
N GLU A 301 -13.34 18.77 -6.76
CA GLU A 301 -13.06 19.81 -5.76
C GLU A 301 -14.33 20.55 -5.31
N GLN A 302 -14.45 20.77 -4.00
CA GLN A 302 -15.44 21.62 -3.37
C GLN A 302 -14.78 22.52 -2.32
N THR A 303 -15.20 23.79 -2.27
CA THR A 303 -14.66 24.75 -1.30
C THR A 303 -15.37 24.63 0.05
N LEU A 304 -14.58 24.60 1.12
CA LEU A 304 -15.02 24.61 2.51
C LEU A 304 -15.05 26.04 3.05
N ASP A 305 -16.04 26.34 3.90
CA ASP A 305 -16.07 27.59 4.66
C ASP A 305 -14.96 27.67 5.72
N GLN A 306 -14.54 26.52 6.24
CA GLN A 306 -13.48 26.40 7.26
C GLN A 306 -12.65 25.15 6.94
N PRO A 307 -11.31 25.21 6.96
CA PRO A 307 -10.47 24.04 6.74
C PRO A 307 -10.47 23.15 8.00
N PRO A 308 -10.14 21.84 7.87
CA PRO A 308 -9.78 21.04 9.03
C PRO A 308 -8.58 21.64 9.75
N ILE A 309 -8.61 21.66 11.08
CA ILE A 309 -7.59 22.29 11.92
C ILE A 309 -6.96 21.25 12.83
N ALA A 310 -5.64 21.09 12.77
CA ALA A 310 -4.90 20.33 13.76
C ALA A 310 -4.75 21.13 15.07
N MET A 311 -5.20 20.57 16.17
CA MET A 311 -5.01 21.06 17.52
C MET A 311 -3.79 20.37 18.14
N THR A 312 -2.67 21.09 18.20
CA THR A 312 -1.39 20.55 18.69
C THR A 312 -1.37 20.28 20.19
N ASP A 313 -2.18 21.00 20.96
CA ASP A 313 -2.33 20.87 22.41
C ASP A 313 -3.09 19.61 22.84
N THR A 314 -4.03 19.16 22.00
CA THR A 314 -4.89 18.00 22.27
C THR A 314 -4.61 16.81 21.35
N GLN A 315 -3.69 16.96 20.39
CA GLN A 315 -3.40 15.96 19.34
C GLN A 315 -4.66 15.49 18.61
N ARG A 316 -5.55 16.43 18.26
CA ARG A 316 -6.81 16.15 17.55
C ARG A 316 -6.91 16.98 16.29
N VAL A 317 -7.62 16.47 15.28
CA VAL A 317 -8.04 17.25 14.12
C VAL A 317 -9.51 17.63 14.30
N LEU A 318 -9.80 18.92 14.26
CA LEU A 318 -11.17 19.41 14.15
C LEU A 318 -11.58 19.41 12.69
N VAL A 319 -12.60 18.61 12.36
CA VAL A 319 -13.14 18.48 11.00
C VAL A 319 -14.45 19.28 10.87
N PRO A 320 -14.65 20.07 9.80
CA PRO A 320 -15.91 20.75 9.55
C PRO A 320 -17.06 19.73 9.45
N ILE A 321 -18.11 19.90 10.26
CA ILE A 321 -19.20 18.92 10.33
C ILE A 321 -20.18 19.00 9.17
N ARG A 322 -20.33 20.17 8.52
CA ARG A 322 -21.40 20.35 7.52
C ARG A 322 -21.03 19.73 6.18
N ALA A 323 -19.93 20.19 5.59
CA ALA A 323 -19.55 19.87 4.21
C ALA A 323 -19.42 18.36 3.93
N PRO A 324 -18.70 17.54 4.73
CA PRO A 324 -18.59 16.12 4.43
C PRO A 324 -19.92 15.38 4.57
N PHE A 325 -20.75 15.74 5.56
CA PHE A 325 -22.04 15.07 5.74
C PHE A 325 -23.03 15.46 4.63
N GLU A 326 -23.05 16.72 4.19
CA GLU A 326 -23.86 17.14 3.04
C GLU A 326 -23.40 16.47 1.74
N ALA A 327 -22.09 16.33 1.52
CA ALA A 327 -21.54 15.57 0.39
C ALA A 327 -21.93 14.09 0.42
N ALA A 328 -22.02 13.48 1.62
CA ALA A 328 -22.49 12.10 1.81
C ALA A 328 -24.04 11.94 1.72
N GLY A 329 -24.74 13.00 1.31
CA GLY A 329 -26.20 13.00 1.12
C GLY A 329 -27.01 13.18 2.41
N PHE A 330 -26.39 13.64 3.50
CA PHE A 330 -27.10 13.98 4.73
C PHE A 330 -27.55 15.45 4.71
N THR A 331 -28.62 15.74 5.43
CA THR A 331 -29.02 17.11 5.77
C THR A 331 -28.46 17.47 7.14
N VAL A 332 -27.72 18.59 7.21
CA VAL A 332 -27.14 19.11 8.46
C VAL A 332 -27.83 20.42 8.85
N THR A 333 -28.45 20.45 10.03
CA THR A 333 -29.10 21.65 10.58
C THR A 333 -28.45 22.09 11.89
N TRP A 334 -28.49 23.40 12.15
CA TRP A 334 -27.94 24.01 13.37
C TRP A 334 -29.05 24.77 14.09
N ASP A 335 -29.29 24.41 15.35
CA ASP A 335 -30.16 25.16 16.25
C ASP A 335 -29.30 26.07 17.15
N GLN A 336 -29.35 27.37 16.86
CA GLN A 336 -28.60 28.38 17.58
C GLN A 336 -29.01 28.53 19.04
N SER A 337 -30.26 28.21 19.39
CA SER A 337 -30.80 28.39 20.74
C SER A 337 -30.32 27.31 21.70
N THR A 338 -30.28 26.06 21.22
CA THR A 338 -29.85 24.90 21.99
C THR A 338 -28.38 24.51 21.76
N LYS A 339 -27.71 25.14 20.80
CA LYS A 339 -26.35 24.79 20.35
C LYS A 339 -26.25 23.35 19.86
N THR A 340 -27.28 22.90 19.11
CA THR A 340 -27.40 21.52 18.66
C THR A 340 -27.19 21.42 17.15
N VAL A 341 -26.34 20.48 16.72
CA VAL A 341 -26.26 20.04 15.33
C VAL A 341 -27.15 18.80 15.16
N THR A 342 -28.03 18.80 14.15
CA THR A 342 -28.81 17.61 13.77
C THR A 342 -28.37 17.16 12.38
N ILE A 343 -28.03 15.88 12.26
CA ILE A 343 -27.64 15.23 11.01
C ILE A 343 -28.69 14.16 10.70
N SER A 344 -29.27 14.18 9.50
CA SER A 344 -30.30 13.22 9.10
C SER A 344 -30.14 12.81 7.64
N LYS A 345 -30.44 11.55 7.32
CA LYS A 345 -30.51 11.03 5.94
C LYS A 345 -31.90 10.45 5.74
N GLN A 346 -32.58 10.87 4.68
CA GLN A 346 -33.84 10.24 4.29
C GLN A 346 -33.49 8.89 3.68
N VAL A 347 -33.91 7.80 4.32
CA VAL A 347 -33.82 6.46 3.73
C VAL A 347 -35.10 6.27 2.93
N GLY A 348 -34.98 6.10 1.61
CA GLY A 348 -36.13 5.80 0.75
C GLY A 348 -36.83 4.52 1.23
N ALA A 349 -38.16 4.58 1.30
CA ALA A 349 -39.02 3.45 1.67
C ALA A 349 -39.17 2.43 0.55
#